data_AF-A0A1H0GM90-F1
#
_entry.id   AF-A0A1H0GM90-F1
#
_cell.length_a   1.000
_cell.length_b   1.000
_cell.length_c   1.000
_cell.angle_alpha   90.00
_cell.angle_beta   90.00
_cell.angle_gamma   90.00
#
_symmetry.space_group_name_H-M   'P 1'
#
loop_
_entity.id
_entity.type
_entity.pdbx_description
1 polymer ?
#
loop_
_entity_poly.entity_id
_entity_poly.type
_entity_poly.pdbx_seq_one_letter_code
_entity_poly.pdbx_strand_id
1 'polypeptide(L)'
;MKNENDFQMEDNSESPEIYAAKLTLVGTALSTLGDALQTIAAGITLQELEKTNNQNSQSQSDQSKKLENMQKQIDQLTRKIERMDRRNK
;
A
#
# COMPACT_ATOMS: atom_id res chain seq x y z
N MET A 1 46.65 -43.32 -16.90
CA MET A 1 46.63 -41.87 -16.63
C MET A 1 45.19 -41.40 -16.82
N LYS A 2 44.47 -41.10 -15.75
CA LYS A 2 43.11 -40.56 -15.81
C LYS A 2 43.21 -39.06 -15.55
N ASN A 3 42.75 -38.25 -16.49
CA ASN A 3 42.62 -36.81 -16.31
C ASN A 3 41.18 -36.43 -16.61
N GLU A 4 40.38 -36.31 -15.56
CA GLU A 4 39.02 -35.80 -15.61
C GLU A 4 39.07 -34.39 -15.01
N ASN A 5 39.26 -33.40 -15.87
CA ASN A 5 39.06 -32.00 -15.51
C ASN A 5 37.57 -31.70 -15.57
N ASP A 6 36.88 -31.88 -14.44
CA ASP A 6 35.49 -31.49 -14.31
C ASP A 6 35.42 -29.99 -14.00
N PHE A 7 35.25 -29.18 -15.06
CA PHE A 7 34.95 -27.76 -14.93
C PHE A 7 33.49 -27.63 -14.50
N GLN A 8 33.26 -27.59 -13.18
CA GLN A 8 31.97 -27.24 -12.62
C GLN A 8 31.71 -25.76 -12.87
N MET A 9 30.93 -25.49 -13.92
CA MET A 9 30.25 -24.21 -14.08
C MET A 9 29.16 -24.17 -13.02
N GLU A 10 29.38 -23.40 -11.95
CA GLU A 10 28.39 -23.10 -10.93
C GLU A 10 27.28 -22.26 -11.59
N ASP A 11 26.30 -22.99 -12.14
CA ASP A 11 25.09 -22.40 -12.72
C ASP A 11 24.32 -21.73 -11.57
N ASN A 12 24.50 -20.42 -11.44
CA ASN A 12 23.73 -19.54 -10.57
C ASN A 12 22.29 -19.34 -11.10
N SER A 13 21.70 -20.39 -11.68
CA SER A 13 20.31 -20.38 -12.10
C SER A 13 19.45 -20.66 -10.87
N GLU A 14 18.76 -19.63 -10.39
CA GLU A 14 17.77 -19.80 -9.33
C GLU A 14 16.76 -20.88 -9.75
N SER A 15 16.59 -21.90 -8.89
CA SER A 15 15.64 -22.98 -9.17
C SER A 15 14.25 -22.41 -9.48
N PRO A 16 13.48 -23.00 -10.41
CA PRO A 16 12.12 -22.57 -10.72
C PRO A 16 11.23 -22.36 -9.48
N GLU A 17 11.48 -23.13 -8.42
CA GLU A 17 10.82 -23.06 -7.13
C GLU A 17 11.09 -21.73 -6.39
N ILE A 18 12.34 -21.26 -6.39
CA ILE A 18 12.72 -19.96 -5.80
C ILE A 18 12.07 -18.82 -6.59
N TYR A 19 12.05 -18.92 -7.91
CA TYR A 19 11.41 -17.93 -8.77
C TYR A 19 9.90 -17.86 -8.51
N ALA A 20 9.23 -19.02 -8.43
CA ALA A 20 7.82 -19.11 -8.09
C ALA A 20 7.52 -18.51 -6.71
N ALA A 21 8.35 -18.81 -5.70
CA ALA A 21 8.20 -18.26 -4.36
C ALA A 21 8.31 -16.73 -4.32
N LYS A 22 9.25 -16.14 -5.07
CA LYS A 22 9.37 -14.68 -5.21
C LYS A 22 8.15 -14.07 -5.89
N LEU A 23 7.65 -14.71 -6.95
CA LEU A 23 6.44 -14.25 -7.63
C LEU A 23 5.21 -14.32 -6.71
N THR A 24 5.07 -15.39 -5.93
CA THR A 24 4.04 -15.51 -4.89
C THR A 24 4.15 -14.38 -3.87
N LEU A 25 5.36 -14.08 -3.37
CA LEU A 25 5.57 -12.98 -2.42
C LEU A 25 5.08 -11.65 -2.99
N VAL A 26 5.45 -11.31 -4.24
CA VAL A 26 4.98 -10.09 -4.89
C VAL A 26 3.45 -10.09 -5.07
N GLY A 27 2.88 -11.22 -5.51
CA GLY A 27 1.42 -11.36 -5.68
C GLY A 27 0.66 -11.17 -4.36
N THR A 28 1.15 -11.76 -3.26
CA THR A 28 0.55 -11.61 -1.92
C THR A 28 0.64 -10.17 -1.41
N ALA A 29 1.77 -9.49 -1.64
CA ALA A 29 1.93 -8.09 -1.27
C ALA A 29 0.94 -7.19 -2.04
N LEU A 30 0.77 -7.41 -3.35
CA LEU A 30 -0.21 -6.68 -4.17
C LEU A 30 -1.65 -6.95 -3.73
N SER A 31 -1.99 -8.21 -3.43
CA SER A 31 -3.32 -8.56 -2.89
C SER A 31 -3.59 -7.83 -1.57
N THR A 32 -2.62 -7.83 -0.65
CA THR A 32 -2.73 -7.17 0.65
C THR A 32 -2.94 -5.65 0.49
N LEU A 33 -2.26 -5.02 -0.46
CA LEU A 33 -2.50 -3.61 -0.80
C LEU A 33 -3.91 -3.39 -1.36
N GLY A 34 -4.40 -4.29 -2.20
CA GLY A 34 -5.79 -4.29 -2.69
C GLY A 34 -6.80 -4.36 -1.56
N ASP A 35 -6.60 -5.28 -0.62
CA ASP A 35 -7.46 -5.46 0.56
C ASP A 35 -7.44 -4.21 1.47
N ALA A 36 -6.28 -3.59 1.64
CA ALA A 36 -6.15 -2.34 2.39
C ALA A 36 -6.93 -1.19 1.73
N LEU A 37 -6.84 -1.04 0.40
CA LEU A 37 -7.60 -0.05 -0.35
C LEU A 37 -9.11 -0.31 -0.26
N GLN A 38 -9.54 -1.57 -0.37
CA GLN A 38 -10.94 -1.96 -0.18
C GLN A 38 -11.44 -1.63 1.24
N THR A 39 -10.61 -1.85 2.26
CA THR A 39 -10.93 -1.50 3.65
C THR A 39 -11.15 0.00 3.82
N ILE A 40 -10.29 0.83 3.22
CA ILE A 40 -10.45 2.30 3.23
C ILE A 40 -11.76 2.70 2.53
N ALA A 41 -12.05 2.11 1.36
CA ALA A 41 -13.29 2.38 0.63
C ALA A 41 -14.53 2.00 1.45
N ALA A 42 -14.55 0.81 2.05
CA ALA A 42 -15.61 0.37 2.94
C ALA A 42 -15.79 1.33 4.13
N GLY A 43 -14.70 1.80 4.74
CA GLY A 43 -14.74 2.80 5.80
C GLY A 43 -15.36 4.13 5.37
N ILE A 44 -15.05 4.60 4.15
CA ILE A 44 -15.66 5.81 3.57
C ILE A 44 -17.16 5.59 3.34
N THR A 45 -17.55 4.48 2.70
CA THR A 45 -18.96 4.14 2.45
C THR A 45 -19.76 4.01 3.76
N LEU A 46 -19.19 3.37 4.78
CA LEU A 46 -19.81 3.29 6.11
C LEU A 46 -19.99 4.67 6.73
N GLN A 47 -18.96 5.52 6.66
CA GLN A 47 -19.04 6.89 7.18
C GLN A 47 -20.11 7.73 6.45
N GLU A 48 -20.27 7.54 5.15
CA GLU A 48 -21.29 8.22 4.35
C GLU A 48 -22.71 7.73 4.68
N LEU A 49 -22.87 6.42 4.88
CA LEU A 49 -24.15 5.83 5.29
C LEU A 49 -24.57 6.27 6.70
N GLU A 50 -23.63 6.29 7.66
CA GLU A 50 -23.87 6.81 9.01
C GLU A 50 -24.25 8.30 9.02
N LYS A 51 -23.62 9.11 8.15
CA LYS A 51 -24.00 10.51 7.99
C LYS A 51 -25.38 10.65 7.36
N THR A 52 -25.68 9.92 6.30
CA THR A 52 -27.00 9.99 5.63
C THR A 52 -28.16 9.69 6.60
N ASN A 53 -27.94 8.79 7.56
CA ASN A 53 -28.96 8.44 8.56
C ASN A 53 -29.15 9.51 9.66
N ASN A 54 -28.17 10.40 9.87
CA ASN A 54 -28.17 11.42 10.94
C ASN A 54 -28.46 12.85 10.45
N GLN A 55 -28.73 13.04 9.16
CA GLN A 55 -28.65 14.36 8.51
C GLN A 55 -29.95 14.80 7.83
N ASN A 56 -31.08 14.80 8.54
CA ASN A 56 -32.28 15.41 7.97
C ASN A 56 -32.33 16.95 8.07
N SER A 57 -31.42 17.68 8.75
CA SER A 57 -31.51 19.17 8.71
C SER A 57 -30.27 20.04 9.04
N GLN A 58 -29.17 19.57 9.66
CA GLN A 58 -28.19 20.49 10.29
C GLN A 58 -26.73 20.41 9.78
N SER A 59 -26.44 19.61 8.77
CA SER A 59 -25.16 18.92 8.69
C SER A 59 -24.21 19.27 7.55
N GLN A 60 -24.66 20.10 6.62
CA GLN A 60 -23.85 20.53 5.48
C GLN A 60 -22.67 21.42 5.93
N SER A 61 -22.87 22.25 6.95
CA SER A 61 -21.83 23.09 7.56
C SER A 61 -20.72 22.27 8.24
N ASP A 62 -21.10 21.25 9.01
CA ASP A 62 -20.14 20.47 9.80
C ASP A 62 -19.39 19.45 8.93
N GLN A 63 -20.00 18.97 7.86
CA GLN A 63 -19.33 18.14 6.87
C GLN A 63 -18.23 18.90 6.12
N SER A 64 -18.49 20.15 5.71
CA SER A 64 -17.46 21.00 5.08
C SER A 64 -16.29 21.27 6.01
N LYS A 65 -16.53 21.54 7.29
CA LYS A 65 -15.46 21.71 8.30
C LYS A 65 -14.66 20.42 8.52
N LYS A 66 -15.32 19.26 8.52
CA LYS A 66 -14.63 17.96 8.66
C LYS A 66 -13.75 17.67 7.45
N LEU A 67 -14.23 17.95 6.24
CA LEU A 67 -13.45 17.82 5.00
C LEU A 67 -12.24 18.77 4.99
N GLU A 68 -12.41 20.02 5.40
CA GLU A 68 -11.31 20.99 5.51
C GLU A 68 -10.24 20.53 6.53
N ASN A 69 -10.66 19.98 7.66
CA ASN A 69 -9.75 19.44 8.67
C ASN A 69 -9.01 18.19 8.19
N MET A 70 -9.65 17.36 7.36
CA MET A 70 -9.01 16.22 6.72
C MET A 70 -7.98 16.68 5.68
N GLN A 71 -8.33 17.68 4.86
CA GLN A 71 -7.41 18.29 3.90
C GLN A 71 -6.13 18.80 4.58
N LYS A 72 -6.28 19.53 5.70
CA LYS A 72 -5.13 20.02 6.49
C LYS A 72 -4.24 18.90 7.04
N GLN A 73 -4.84 17.80 7.49
CA GLN A 73 -4.07 16.65 7.97
C GLN A 73 -3.31 15.96 6.83
N ILE A 74 -3.93 15.83 5.66
CA ILE A 74 -3.28 15.32 4.45
C ILE A 74 -2.09 16.22 4.07
N ASP A 75 -2.27 17.54 4.04
CA ASP A 75 -1.20 18.49 3.72
C ASP A 75 -0.03 18.39 4.71
N GLN A 76 -0.32 18.22 6.00
CA GLN A 76 0.72 18.03 7.02
C GLN A 76 1.47 16.72 6.84
N LEU A 77 0.78 15.63 6.50
CA LEU A 77 1.40 14.34 6.21
C LEU A 77 2.28 14.43 4.96
N THR A 78 1.78 15.01 3.87
CA THR A 78 2.53 15.24 2.63
C THR A 78 3.81 16.03 2.90
N ARG A 79 3.72 17.13 3.64
CA ARG A 79 4.91 17.93 4.03
C ARG A 79 5.90 17.15 4.86
N LYS A 80 5.44 16.28 5.78
CA LYS A 80 6.32 15.42 6.57
C LYS A 80 7.03 14.40 5.69
N ILE A 81 6.32 13.80 4.74
CA ILE A 81 6.88 12.84 3.77
C ILE A 81 7.93 13.51 2.89
N GLU A 82 7.62 14.67 2.30
CA GLU A 82 8.59 15.44 1.50
C GLU A 82 9.85 15.82 2.29
N ARG A 83 9.69 16.19 3.57
CA ARG A 83 10.83 16.49 4.46
C ARG A 83 11.65 15.26 4.85
N MET A 84 11.06 14.07 4.85
CA MET A 84 11.79 12.83 5.08
C MET A 84 12.53 12.41 3.81
N ASP A 85 11.86 12.49 2.66
CA ASP A 85 12.46 12.22 1.34
C ASP A 85 13.69 13.10 1.07
N ARG A 86 13.58 14.41 1.36
CA ARG A 86 14.72 15.34 1.24
C ARG A 86 15.84 15.15 2.26
N ARG A 87 15.59 14.48 3.38
CA ARG A 87 16.62 14.20 4.41
C ARG A 87 17.34 12.87 4.19
N ASN A 88 16.78 11.99 3.37
CA ASN A 88 17.38 10.71 2.98
C ASN A 88 18.15 10.79 1.65
N LYS A 89 18.42 12.00 1.16
CA LYS A 89 19.18 12.29 -0.05
C LYS A 89 20.42 13.11 0.30
#